data_AF-A0A6C0KTR9-F1
#
_entry.id   AF-A0A6C0KTR9-F1
#
_cell.length_a   1.000
_cell.length_b   1.000
_cell.length_c   1.000
_cell.angle_alpha   90.00
_cell.angle_beta   90.00
_cell.angle_gamma   90.00
#
_symmetry.space_group_name_H-M   'P 1'
#
loop_
_entity.id
_entity.type
_entity.pdbx_description
1 polymer ?
#
loop_
_entity_poly.entity_id
_entity_poly.type
_entity_poly.pdbx_seq_one_letter_code
_entity_poly.pdbx_strand_id
1 'polypeptide(L)'
;MHDVTYHGLHKWTCSAFERFGWMTLAARDHHKYKIDDFKLELLHLKTALENKIGKTEENDRRYDLHILHKNVDCLISNVNKLFKEHHVKK
;
A
#
# COMPACT_ATOMS: atom_id res chain seq x y z
N MET A 1 -19.51 -0.32 10.95
CA MET A 1 -18.17 -0.30 10.33
C MET A 1 -17.61 -1.71 10.49
N HIS A 2 -17.49 -2.48 9.41
CA HIS A 2 -17.03 -3.88 9.50
C HIS A 2 -15.55 -3.91 9.89
N ASP A 3 -15.19 -4.74 10.87
CA ASP A 3 -13.79 -4.89 11.29
C ASP A 3 -13.00 -5.59 10.18
N VAL A 4 -11.86 -5.02 9.78
CA VAL A 4 -11.05 -5.60 8.70
C VAL A 4 -10.38 -6.85 9.26
N THR A 5 -10.58 -7.99 8.60
CA THR A 5 -9.99 -9.26 9.03
C THR A 5 -8.51 -9.31 8.63
N TYR A 6 -7.72 -10.11 9.35
CA TYR A 6 -6.33 -10.37 8.98
C TYR A 6 -6.20 -10.85 7.52
N HIS A 7 -7.06 -11.79 7.13
CA HIS A 7 -7.13 -12.30 5.75
C HIS A 7 -7.43 -11.20 4.72
N GLY A 8 -8.33 -10.27 5.06
CA GLY A 8 -8.64 -9.12 4.21
C GLY A 8 -7.43 -8.21 4.01
N LEU A 9 -6.71 -7.89 5.09
CA LEU A 9 -5.49 -7.08 5.05
C LEU A 9 -4.38 -7.77 4.25
N HIS A 10 -4.16 -9.07 4.49
CA HIS A 10 -3.18 -9.84 3.75
C HIS A 10 -3.46 -9.82 2.24
N LYS A 11 -4.72 -10.12 1.84
CA LYS A 11 -5.13 -10.07 0.43
C LYS A 11 -4.96 -8.69 -0.19
N TRP A 12 -5.32 -7.64 0.54
CA TRP A 12 -5.17 -6.27 0.06
C TRP A 12 -3.70 -5.91 -0.15
N THR A 13 -2.81 -6.28 0.79
CA THR A 13 -1.37 -6.12 0.64
C THR A 13 -0.85 -6.84 -0.61
N CYS A 14 -1.20 -8.11 -0.83
CA CYS A 14 -0.78 -8.84 -2.04
C CYS A 14 -1.25 -8.12 -3.32
N SER A 15 -2.52 -7.72 -3.36
CA SER A 15 -3.08 -6.99 -4.52
C SER A 15 -2.38 -5.65 -4.76
N ALA A 16 -1.98 -4.93 -3.70
CA ALA A 16 -1.23 -3.69 -3.83
C ALA A 16 0.15 -3.91 -4.47
N PHE A 17 0.86 -4.99 -4.13
CA PHE A 17 2.13 -5.36 -4.78
C PHE A 17 1.95 -5.74 -6.25
N GLU A 18 0.89 -6.46 -6.60
CA GLU A 18 0.58 -6.75 -8.02
C GLU A 18 0.26 -5.46 -8.79
N ARG A 19 -0.57 -4.59 -8.21
CA ARG A 19 -0.94 -3.28 -8.79
C ARG A 19 0.24 -2.35 -8.98
N PHE A 20 1.27 -2.45 -8.16
CA PHE A 20 2.50 -1.69 -8.35
C PHE A 20 3.13 -1.94 -9.73
N GLY A 21 3.18 -3.19 -10.20
CA GLY A 21 3.67 -3.53 -11.53
C GLY A 21 2.87 -2.81 -12.63
N TRP A 22 1.54 -2.80 -12.52
CA TRP A 22 0.66 -2.08 -13.45
C TRP A 22 0.85 -0.56 -13.40
N MET A 23 1.19 0.01 -12.24
CA MET A 23 1.45 1.45 -12.13
C MET A 23 2.72 1.87 -12.85
N THR A 24 3.72 1.00 -12.98
CA THR A 24 4.90 1.29 -13.80
C THR A 24 4.54 1.45 -15.29
N LEU A 25 3.59 0.66 -15.79
CA LEU A 25 3.06 0.80 -17.14
C LEU A 25 2.20 2.07 -17.29
N ALA A 26 1.36 2.36 -16.30
CA ALA A 26 0.55 3.58 -16.28
C ALA A 26 1.42 4.85 -16.28
N ALA A 27 2.58 4.81 -15.61
CA ALA A 27 3.56 5.88 -15.57
C ALA A 27 4.20 6.14 -16.95
N ARG A 28 4.55 5.08 -17.68
CA ARG A 28 5.02 5.16 -19.07
C ARG A 28 3.99 5.85 -19.97
N ASP A 29 2.71 5.55 -19.79
CA ASP A 29 1.62 6.07 -20.63
C ASP A 29 1.03 7.40 -20.07
N HIS A 30 1.75 8.07 -19.16
CA HIS A 30 1.38 9.37 -18.57
C HIS A 30 0.04 9.42 -17.81
N HIS A 31 -0.46 8.28 -17.32
CA HIS A 31 -1.71 8.19 -16.56
C HIS A 31 -1.52 8.56 -15.07
N LYS A 32 -1.14 9.81 -14.80
CA LYS A 32 -0.83 10.30 -13.44
C LYS A 32 -1.94 10.06 -12.42
N TYR A 33 -3.21 10.24 -12.81
CA TYR A 33 -4.36 10.05 -11.91
C TYR A 33 -4.43 8.63 -11.33
N LYS A 34 -4.03 7.59 -12.11
CA LYS A 34 -4.02 6.20 -11.62
C LYS A 34 -2.95 5.99 -10.55
N ILE A 35 -1.81 6.68 -10.69
CA ILE A 35 -0.70 6.61 -9.73
C ILE A 35 -1.08 7.33 -8.44
N ASP A 36 -1.73 8.49 -8.55
CA ASP A 36 -2.17 9.26 -7.38
C ASP A 36 -3.29 8.51 -6.62
N ASP A 37 -4.24 7.89 -7.32
CA ASP A 37 -5.26 7.01 -6.72
C ASP A 37 -4.61 5.80 -6.03
N PHE A 38 -3.64 5.16 -6.68
CA PHE A 38 -2.90 4.05 -6.07
C PHE A 38 -2.14 4.47 -4.81
N LYS A 39 -1.51 5.66 -4.80
CA LYS A 39 -0.85 6.20 -3.60
C LYS A 39 -1.85 6.40 -2.46
N LEU A 40 -3.03 6.93 -2.75
CA LEU A 40 -4.09 7.13 -1.75
C LEU A 40 -4.54 5.77 -1.16
N GLU A 41 -4.71 4.77 -2.00
CA GLU A 41 -5.07 3.42 -1.55
C GLU A 41 -4.01 2.79 -0.64
N LEU A 42 -2.72 2.96 -0.95
CA LEU A 42 -1.63 2.50 -0.09
C LEU A 42 -1.66 3.15 1.30
N LEU A 43 -2.01 4.45 1.37
CA LEU A 43 -2.19 5.14 2.65
C LEU A 43 -3.38 4.55 3.43
N HIS A 44 -4.51 4.28 2.76
CA HIS A 44 -5.65 3.63 3.40
C HIS A 44 -5.30 2.23 3.94
N LEU A 45 -4.57 1.43 3.17
CA LEU A 45 -4.09 0.11 3.61
C LEU A 45 -3.17 0.23 4.84
N LYS A 46 -2.23 1.19 4.81
CA LYS A 46 -1.34 1.47 5.95
C LYS A 46 -2.14 1.81 7.21
N THR A 47 -3.09 2.75 7.11
CA THR A 47 -3.94 3.14 8.24
C THR A 47 -4.81 1.98 8.73
N ALA A 48 -5.31 1.13 7.83
CA ALA A 48 -6.07 -0.06 8.21
C ALA A 48 -5.21 -1.07 8.99
N LEU A 49 -3.95 -1.27 8.59
CA LEU A 49 -2.98 -2.10 9.32
C LEU A 49 -2.67 -1.52 10.70
N GLU A 50 -2.39 -0.22 10.81
CA GLU A 50 -2.12 0.46 12.09
C GLU A 50 -3.30 0.32 13.06
N ASN A 51 -4.51 0.54 12.57
CA ASN A 51 -5.73 0.36 13.35
C ASN A 51 -5.92 -1.10 13.80
N LYS A 52 -5.57 -2.08 12.97
CA LYS A 52 -5.69 -3.49 13.34
C LYS A 52 -4.63 -3.91 14.35
N ILE A 53 -3.40 -3.43 14.20
CA ILE A 53 -2.30 -3.64 15.15
C ILE A 53 -2.71 -3.15 16.53
N GLY A 54 -3.24 -1.92 16.63
CA GLY A 54 -3.65 -1.32 17.90
C GLY A 54 -4.80 -2.05 18.61
N LYS A 55 -5.59 -2.86 17.88
CA LYS A 55 -6.70 -3.65 18.43
C LYS A 55 -6.35 -5.12 18.66
N THR A 56 -5.17 -5.58 18.23
CA THR A 56 -4.81 -7.00 18.28
C THR A 56 -4.03 -7.31 19.55
N GLU A 57 -4.66 -8.01 20.49
CA GLU A 57 -4.05 -8.38 21.78
C GLU A 57 -3.07 -9.56 21.66
N GLU A 58 -3.32 -10.50 20.75
CA GLU A 58 -2.45 -11.66 20.53
C GLU A 58 -1.11 -11.24 19.92
N ASN A 59 0.00 -11.50 20.63
CA ASN A 59 1.33 -11.01 20.25
C ASN A 59 1.79 -11.53 18.88
N ASP A 60 1.56 -12.82 18.59
CA ASP A 60 2.00 -13.42 17.32
C ASP A 60 1.28 -12.79 16.13
N ARG A 61 -0.05 -12.65 16.20
CA ARG A 61 -0.83 -11.97 15.16
C ARG A 61 -0.45 -10.50 15.01
N ARG A 62 -0.13 -9.83 16.12
CA ARG A 62 0.32 -8.43 16.09
C ARG A 62 1.68 -8.32 15.38
N TYR A 63 2.57 -9.27 15.63
CA TYR A 63 3.87 -9.34 14.95
C TYR A 63 3.70 -9.56 13.44
N ASP A 64 2.83 -10.47 13.01
CA ASP A 64 2.51 -10.66 11.59
C ASP A 64 1.94 -9.40 10.94
N LEU A 65 1.04 -8.69 11.63
CA LEU A 65 0.51 -7.42 11.16
C LEU A 65 1.60 -6.34 11.06
N HIS A 66 2.58 -6.32 11.98
CA HIS A 66 3.73 -5.42 11.87
C HIS A 66 4.63 -5.73 10.67
N ILE A 67 4.78 -7.01 10.31
CA ILE A 67 5.50 -7.41 9.08
C ILE A 67 4.76 -6.88 7.86
N LEU A 68 3.44 -7.09 7.78
CA LEU A 68 2.60 -6.57 6.71
C LEU A 68 2.70 -5.04 6.59
N HIS A 69 2.63 -4.33 7.72
CA HIS A 69 2.78 -2.87 7.78
C HIS A 69 4.15 -2.41 7.25
N LYS A 70 5.25 -3.03 7.69
CA LYS A 70 6.59 -2.74 7.18
C LYS A 70 6.72 -2.98 5.66
N ASN A 71 6.09 -4.04 5.15
CA ASN A 71 6.08 -4.33 3.72
C ASN A 71 5.36 -3.23 2.94
N VAL A 72 4.20 -2.76 3.44
CA VAL A 72 3.46 -1.64 2.83
C VAL A 72 4.25 -0.33 2.91
N ASP A 73 4.94 -0.05 4.02
CA ASP A 73 5.82 1.12 4.14
C ASP A 73 6.97 1.07 3.13
N CYS A 74 7.59 -0.10 2.94
CA CYS A 74 8.59 -0.32 1.90
C CYS A 74 8.02 -0.04 0.51
N LEU A 75 6.82 -0.53 0.22
CA LEU A 75 6.14 -0.29 -1.06
C LEU A 75 5.86 1.19 -1.28
N ILE A 76 5.30 1.91 -0.30
CA ILE A 76 5.04 3.36 -0.37
C ILE A 76 6.34 4.12 -0.64
N SER A 77 7.44 3.77 0.05
CA SER A 77 8.74 4.38 -0.17
C SER A 77 9.24 4.18 -1.60
N ASN A 78 9.10 2.97 -2.15
CA ASN A 78 9.47 2.67 -3.54
C ASN A 78 8.59 3.41 -4.55
N VAL A 79 7.27 3.43 -4.35
CA VAL A 79 6.31 4.17 -5.19
C VAL A 79 6.64 5.66 -5.21
N ASN A 80 6.93 6.25 -4.06
CA ASN A 80 7.29 7.66 -3.97
C ASN A 80 8.65 7.97 -4.60
N LYS A 81 9.62 7.05 -4.54
CA LYS A 81 10.91 7.19 -5.23
C LYS A 81 10.74 7.08 -6.74
N LEU A 82 10.01 6.07 -7.21
CA LEU A 82 9.85 5.76 -8.63
C LEU A 82 9.04 6.84 -9.35
N PHE A 83 8.00 7.38 -8.70
CA PHE A 83 7.12 8.37 -9.30
C PHE A 83 7.37 9.80 -8.78
N LYS A 84 8.58 10.06 -8.26
CA LYS A 84 8.99 11.40 -7.77
C LYS A 84 9.18 12.42 -8.89
N GLU A 85 9.43 11.96 -10.12
CA GLU A 85 9.91 12.77 -11.24
C GLU A 85 9.01 12.83 -12.49
N HIS A 86 7.71 12.49 -12.41
CA HIS A 86 6.79 12.77 -13.54
C HIS A 86 6.43 14.26 -13.72
N HIS A 87 7.32 15.15 -13.30
CA HIS A 87 7.30 16.56 -13.61
C HIS A 87 8.47 16.87 -14.54
N VAL A 88 8.15 17.34 -15.76
CA VAL A 88 9.03 17.98 -16.76
C VAL A 88 9.81 16.98 -17.64
N LYS A 89 9.60 16.90 -18.96
CA LYS A 89 9.71 17.98 -19.96
C LYS A 89 8.60 17.94 -21.02
N LYS A 90 8.02 19.12 -21.23
CA LYS A 90 7.27 19.51 -22.44
C LYS A 90 8.25 19.76 -23.58
#